data_AF-A0A3S3CWJ2-F1
#
_entry.id   AF-A0A3S3CWJ2-F1
#
_cell.length_a   1.000
_cell.length_b   1.000
_cell.length_c   1.000
_cell.angle_alpha   90.00
_cell.angle_beta   90.00
_cell.angle_gamma   90.00
#
_symmetry.space_group_name_H-M   'P 1'
#
loop_
_entity.id
_entity.type
_entity.pdbx_description
1 polymer ?
#
loop_
_entity_poly.entity_id
_entity_poly.type
_entity_poly.pdbx_seq_one_letter_code
_entity_poly.pdbx_strand_id
1 'polypeptide(L)'
;MSVAALRYYDELGLVPSSERRGRVRYYTRDGLARLAYVQLWHHDGLLSLADTQAIVDSDTVGERNRMIEEQCESMKERVRSMSRAVAVLEHMLGCRTDKARDCPVTGGYIRARVDAALAGDDFADDFLPPAPTR
;
A
#
# COMPACT_ATOMS: atom_id res chain seq x y z
N MET A 1 -7.99 -13.19 -17.07
CA MET A 1 -6.52 -13.20 -17.34
C MET A 1 -6.29 -13.21 -18.85
N SER A 2 -5.41 -12.35 -19.36
CA SER A 2 -5.12 -12.23 -20.79
C SER A 2 -3.84 -12.97 -21.19
N VAL A 3 -3.68 -13.28 -22.49
CA VAL A 3 -2.45 -13.87 -23.04
C VAL A 3 -1.24 -12.94 -22.85
N ALA A 4 -1.46 -11.62 -22.92
CA ALA A 4 -0.41 -10.63 -22.69
C ALA A 4 0.09 -10.66 -21.24
N ALA A 5 -0.82 -10.81 -20.26
CA ALA A 5 -0.45 -10.95 -18.85
C ALA A 5 0.39 -12.22 -18.61
N LEU A 6 -0.04 -13.37 -19.16
CA LEU A 6 0.73 -14.62 -19.06
C LEU A 6 2.15 -14.49 -19.63
N ARG A 7 2.27 -13.83 -20.78
CA ARG A 7 3.58 -13.59 -21.41
C ARG A 7 4.45 -12.66 -20.56
N TYR A 8 3.88 -11.61 -19.98
CA TYR A 8 4.60 -10.71 -19.08
C TYR A 8 5.17 -11.44 -17.86
N TYR A 9 4.36 -12.31 -17.23
CA TYR A 9 4.82 -13.08 -16.07
C TYR A 9 5.83 -14.20 -16.41
N ASP A 10 5.74 -14.76 -17.63
CA ASP A 10 6.77 -15.67 -18.17
C ASP A 10 8.10 -14.94 -18.39
N GLU A 11 8.07 -13.72 -18.95
CA GLU A 11 9.27 -12.88 -19.14
C GLU A 11 9.94 -12.46 -17.82
N LEU A 12 9.17 -12.32 -16.74
CA LEU A 12 9.68 -12.07 -15.39
C LEU A 12 10.17 -13.35 -14.66
N GLY A 13 10.03 -14.53 -15.28
CA GLY A 13 10.41 -15.80 -14.67
C GLY A 13 9.46 -16.28 -13.57
N LEU A 14 8.32 -15.61 -13.37
CA LEU A 14 7.35 -15.96 -12.34
C LEU A 14 6.44 -17.12 -12.76
N VAL A 15 6.32 -17.39 -14.06
CA VAL A 15 5.55 -18.53 -14.58
C VAL A 15 6.24 -19.06 -15.83
N PRO A 16 7.34 -19.80 -15.69
CA PRO A 16 8.06 -20.31 -16.85
C PRO A 16 7.15 -21.24 -17.66
N SER A 17 7.10 -21.03 -18.97
CA SER A 17 6.38 -21.95 -19.85
C SER A 17 6.98 -23.36 -19.72
N SER A 18 6.13 -24.38 -19.58
CA SER A 18 6.57 -25.77 -19.38
C SER A 18 7.10 -26.41 -20.65
N GLU A 19 6.54 -26.00 -21.79
CA GLU A 19 6.93 -26.48 -23.10
C GLU A 19 6.63 -25.41 -24.15
N ARG A 20 7.40 -25.43 -25.23
CA ARG A 20 7.11 -24.68 -26.44
C ARG A 20 6.91 -25.65 -27.60
N ARG A 21 5.67 -25.77 -28.10
CA ARG A 21 5.39 -26.52 -29.35
C ARG A 21 5.20 -25.52 -30.48
N GLY A 22 6.22 -25.43 -31.35
CA GLY A 22 6.28 -24.44 -32.41
C GLY A 22 6.32 -23.00 -31.88
N ARG A 23 5.29 -22.19 -32.19
CA ARG A 23 5.16 -20.79 -31.73
C ARG A 23 4.31 -20.62 -30.48
N VAL A 24 3.73 -21.71 -29.94
CA VAL A 24 2.79 -21.67 -28.81
C VAL A 24 3.49 -22.07 -27.52
N ARG A 25 3.30 -21.26 -26.46
CA ARG A 25 3.73 -21.57 -25.09
C ARG A 25 2.66 -22.38 -24.38
N TYR A 26 3.06 -23.45 -23.73
CA TYR A 26 2.20 -24.28 -22.90
C TYR A 26 2.53 -24.01 -21.43
N TYR A 27 1.49 -23.93 -20.61
CA TYR A 27 1.59 -23.74 -19.18
C TYR A 27 0.91 -24.91 -18.48
N THR A 28 1.58 -25.49 -17.49
CA THR A 28 0.96 -26.52 -16.65
C THR A 28 -0.07 -25.89 -15.72
N ARG A 29 -0.98 -26.72 -15.20
CA ARG A 29 -1.92 -26.31 -14.16
C ARG A 29 -1.19 -25.78 -12.92
N ASP A 30 -0.05 -26.37 -12.59
CA ASP A 30 0.79 -25.95 -11.47
C ASP A 30 1.41 -24.56 -11.69
N GLY A 31 1.94 -24.29 -12.89
CA GLY A 31 2.44 -22.95 -13.25
C GLY A 31 1.34 -21.90 -13.20
N LEU A 32 0.12 -22.23 -13.64
CA LEU A 32 -1.04 -21.33 -13.52
C LEU A 32 -1.49 -21.14 -12.07
N ALA A 33 -1.36 -22.15 -11.20
CA ALA A 33 -1.65 -22.02 -9.78
C ALA A 33 -0.63 -21.11 -9.08
N ARG A 34 0.67 -21.26 -9.40
CA ARG A 34 1.73 -20.36 -8.93
C ARG A 34 1.48 -18.93 -9.38
N LEU A 35 1.02 -18.73 -10.62
CA LEU A 35 0.64 -17.41 -11.12
C LEU A 35 -0.49 -16.79 -10.31
N ALA A 36 -1.55 -17.55 -10.04
CA ALA A 36 -2.67 -17.07 -9.23
C ALA A 36 -2.20 -16.66 -7.84
N TYR A 37 -1.25 -17.40 -7.27
CA TYR A 37 -0.65 -17.06 -5.97
C TYR A 37 0.20 -15.78 -6.02
N VAL A 38 1.00 -15.58 -7.08
CA VAL A 38 1.71 -14.31 -7.32
C VAL A 38 0.73 -13.13 -7.46
N GLN A 39 -0.36 -13.32 -8.21
CA GLN A 39 -1.36 -12.27 -8.44
C GLN A 39 -2.09 -11.87 -7.15
N LEU A 40 -2.41 -12.83 -6.29
CA LEU A 40 -2.99 -12.57 -4.97
C LEU A 40 -2.13 -11.58 -4.18
N TRP A 41 -0.83 -11.83 -4.08
CA TRP A 41 0.06 -10.95 -3.32
C TRP A 41 0.29 -9.59 -3.98
N HIS A 42 0.53 -9.58 -5.29
CA HIS A 42 0.85 -8.35 -6.00
C HIS A 42 -0.34 -7.42 -6.17
N HIS A 43 -1.48 -7.94 -6.63
CA HIS A 43 -2.66 -7.13 -6.95
C HIS A 43 -3.59 -6.96 -5.76
N ASP A 44 -3.92 -8.04 -5.05
CA ASP A 44 -4.88 -7.96 -3.93
C ASP A 44 -4.18 -7.56 -2.62
N GLY A 45 -2.96 -8.08 -2.41
CA GLY A 45 -2.10 -7.72 -1.29
C GLY A 45 -1.36 -6.39 -1.45
N LEU A 46 -1.42 -5.78 -2.66
CA LEU A 46 -0.75 -4.53 -3.01
C LEU A 46 0.76 -4.54 -2.71
N LEU A 47 1.38 -5.72 -2.80
CA LEU A 47 2.81 -5.89 -2.55
C LEU A 47 3.63 -5.56 -3.80
N SER A 48 4.87 -5.15 -3.59
CA SER A 48 5.82 -5.04 -4.70
C SER A 48 6.06 -6.43 -5.33
N LEU A 49 6.51 -6.46 -6.59
CA LEU A 49 6.87 -7.73 -7.23
C LEU A 49 8.02 -8.42 -6.48
N ALA A 50 8.95 -7.65 -5.92
CA ALA A 50 10.07 -8.20 -5.14
C ALA A 50 9.59 -8.88 -3.85
N ASP A 51 8.72 -8.22 -3.08
CA ASP A 51 8.16 -8.79 -1.84
C ASP A 51 7.27 -10.00 -2.15
N THR A 52 6.48 -9.91 -3.23
CA THR A 52 5.68 -11.03 -3.72
C THR A 52 6.55 -12.24 -4.02
N GLN A 53 7.65 -12.04 -4.73
CA GLN A 53 8.56 -13.13 -5.10
C GLN A 53 9.21 -13.73 -3.85
N ALA A 54 9.65 -12.91 -2.90
CA ALA A 54 10.21 -13.38 -1.63
C ALA A 54 9.19 -14.23 -0.83
N ILE A 55 7.93 -13.81 -0.76
CA ILE A 55 6.86 -14.57 -0.07
C ILE A 55 6.50 -15.86 -0.81
N VAL A 56 6.45 -15.83 -2.15
CA VAL A 56 6.12 -17.01 -2.97
C VAL A 56 7.24 -18.06 -2.90
N ASP A 57 8.49 -17.61 -2.83
CA ASP A 57 9.69 -18.46 -2.83
C ASP A 57 10.19 -18.82 -1.42
N SER A 58 9.45 -18.44 -0.36
CA SER A 58 9.83 -18.78 1.02
C SER A 58 9.77 -20.29 1.27
N ASP A 59 10.83 -20.87 1.82
CA ASP A 59 10.91 -22.30 2.12
C ASP A 59 10.21 -22.67 3.44
N THR A 60 10.10 -21.73 4.38
CA THR A 60 9.52 -21.97 5.70
C THR A 60 8.32 -21.08 6.00
N VAL A 61 7.39 -21.61 6.80
CA VAL A 61 6.23 -20.83 7.31
C VAL A 61 6.70 -19.66 8.18
N GLY A 62 7.80 -19.82 8.92
CA GLY A 62 8.34 -18.78 9.79
C GLY A 62 8.83 -17.56 9.01
N GLU A 63 9.66 -17.76 7.98
CA GLU A 63 10.14 -16.68 7.11
C GLU A 63 8.98 -16.00 6.39
N ARG A 64 8.04 -16.79 5.87
CA ARG A 64 6.84 -16.27 5.20
C ARG A 64 6.01 -15.38 6.12
N ASN A 65 5.72 -15.85 7.34
CA ASN A 65 4.92 -15.10 8.29
C ASN A 65 5.59 -13.80 8.69
N ARG A 66 6.92 -13.82 8.91
CA ARG A 66 7.68 -12.61 9.21
C ARG A 66 7.55 -11.57 8.09
N MET A 67 7.72 -11.95 6.83
CA MET A 67 7.55 -11.03 5.70
C MET A 67 6.12 -10.48 5.62
N ILE A 68 5.11 -11.33 5.84
CA ILE A 68 3.71 -10.91 5.85
C ILE A 68 3.42 -9.92 6.99
N GLU A 69 3.97 -10.15 8.19
CA GLU A 69 3.81 -9.25 9.33
C GLU A 69 4.43 -7.87 9.06
N GLU A 70 5.64 -7.82 8.51
CA GLU A 70 6.32 -6.58 8.13
C GLU A 70 5.49 -5.79 7.09
N GLN A 71 4.95 -6.47 6.07
CA GLN A 71 4.11 -5.83 5.06
C GLN A 71 2.76 -5.37 5.63
N CYS A 72 2.17 -6.15 6.54
CA CYS A 72 0.92 -5.80 7.22
C CYS A 72 1.07 -4.52 8.04
N GLU A 73 2.18 -4.36 8.78
CA GLU A 73 2.41 -3.14 9.55
C GLU A 73 2.67 -1.94 8.64
N SER A 74 3.47 -2.09 7.58
CA SER A 74 3.65 -1.03 6.58
C SER A 74 2.33 -0.61 5.94
N MET A 75 1.45 -1.57 5.63
CA MET A 75 0.12 -1.27 5.08
C MET A 75 -0.75 -0.52 6.08
N LYS A 76 -0.75 -0.91 7.35
CA LYS A 76 -1.48 -0.19 8.41
C LYS A 76 -0.98 1.25 8.54
N GLU A 77 0.32 1.50 8.46
CA GLU A 77 0.89 2.86 8.45
C GLU A 77 0.37 3.69 7.27
N ARG A 78 0.36 3.11 6.07
CA ARG A 78 -0.19 3.77 4.87
C ARG A 78 -1.67 4.07 5.03
N VAL A 79 -2.46 3.11 5.53
CA VAL A 79 -3.89 3.31 5.82
C VAL A 79 -4.08 4.43 6.84
N ARG A 80 -3.31 4.46 7.93
CA ARG A 80 -3.35 5.57 8.91
C ARG A 80 -3.10 6.91 8.22
N SER A 81 -2.08 6.99 7.36
CA SER A 81 -1.75 8.22 6.63
C SER A 81 -2.83 8.65 5.64
N MET A 82 -3.38 7.71 4.86
CA MET A 82 -4.44 8.00 3.90
C MET A 82 -5.74 8.42 4.60
N SER A 83 -6.12 7.75 5.69
CA SER A 83 -7.28 8.13 6.50
C SER A 83 -7.14 9.55 7.06
N ARG A 84 -5.94 9.94 7.51
CA ARG A 84 -5.69 11.33 7.92
C ARG A 84 -5.84 12.30 6.77
N ALA A 85 -5.29 11.98 5.59
CA ALA A 85 -5.43 12.84 4.42
C ALA A 85 -6.90 13.02 4.01
N VAL A 86 -7.70 11.95 4.03
CA VAL A 86 -9.15 12.03 3.79
C VAL A 86 -9.82 12.94 4.81
N ALA A 87 -9.54 12.77 6.10
CA ALA A 87 -10.15 13.59 7.14
C ALA A 87 -9.81 15.09 6.99
N VAL A 88 -8.58 15.42 6.59
CA VAL A 88 -8.18 16.79 6.22
C VAL A 88 -9.05 17.32 5.08
N LEU A 89 -9.18 16.55 3.99
CA LEU A 89 -9.96 16.96 2.82
C LEU A 89 -11.44 17.13 3.15
N GLU A 90 -12.02 16.24 3.94
CA GLU A 90 -13.40 16.33 4.42
C GLU A 90 -13.62 17.58 5.28
N HIS A 91 -12.69 17.90 6.18
CA HIS A 91 -12.75 19.14 6.95
C HIS A 91 -12.73 20.38 6.04
N MET A 92 -11.83 20.42 5.06
CA MET A 92 -11.72 21.55 4.14
C MET A 92 -12.98 21.72 3.30
N LEU A 93 -13.61 20.63 2.86
CA LEU A 93 -14.88 20.65 2.14
C LEU A 93 -16.05 21.14 3.02
N GLY A 94 -16.03 20.82 4.32
CA GLY A 94 -17.06 21.24 5.27
C GLY A 94 -16.84 22.62 5.89
N CYS A 95 -15.65 23.21 5.71
CA CYS A 95 -15.28 24.48 6.33
C CYS A 95 -16.08 25.64 5.70
N ARG A 96 -16.74 26.43 6.55
CA ARG A 96 -17.59 27.56 6.12
C ARG A 96 -16.90 28.92 6.21
N THR A 97 -15.61 28.95 6.55
CA THR A 97 -14.86 30.18 6.68
C THR A 97 -14.28 30.58 5.33
N ASP A 98 -14.51 31.82 4.88
CA ASP A 98 -14.04 32.33 3.58
C ASP A 98 -12.51 32.23 3.41
N LYS A 99 -11.78 32.28 4.53
CA LYS A 99 -10.34 32.07 4.58
C LYS A 99 -10.05 30.88 5.49
N ALA A 100 -9.54 29.79 4.92
CA ALA A 100 -9.24 28.57 5.68
C ALA A 100 -8.32 28.81 6.89
N ARG A 101 -7.39 29.76 6.81
CA ARG A 101 -6.50 30.13 7.94
C ARG A 101 -7.22 30.80 9.12
N ASP A 102 -8.41 31.35 8.89
CA ASP A 102 -9.23 31.97 9.93
C ASP A 102 -10.14 30.92 10.61
N CYS A 103 -10.25 29.71 10.04
CA CYS A 103 -10.92 28.59 10.68
C CYS A 103 -10.21 28.23 12.00
N PRO A 104 -10.93 28.04 13.12
CA PRO A 104 -10.30 27.70 14.39
C PRO A 104 -9.45 26.43 14.35
N VAL A 105 -9.90 25.41 13.60
CA VAL A 105 -9.19 24.13 13.46
C VAL A 105 -7.96 24.29 12.57
N THR A 106 -8.17 24.67 11.30
CA THR A 106 -7.08 24.80 10.32
C THR A 106 -6.06 25.87 10.75
N GLY A 107 -6.54 27.04 11.19
CA GLY A 107 -5.68 28.10 11.70
C GLY A 107 -4.96 27.72 12.99
N GLY A 108 -5.61 26.96 13.88
CA GLY A 108 -5.00 26.41 15.09
C GLY A 108 -3.84 25.49 14.77
N TYR A 109 -4.06 24.53 13.87
CA TYR A 109 -3.02 23.63 13.38
C TYR A 109 -1.83 24.39 12.75
N ILE A 110 -2.12 25.36 11.88
CA ILE A 110 -1.07 26.18 11.23
C ILE A 110 -0.23 26.92 12.28
N ARG A 111 -0.86 27.53 13.28
CA ARG A 111 -0.15 28.24 14.36
C ARG A 111 0.74 27.29 15.15
N ALA A 112 0.19 26.16 15.61
CA ALA A 112 0.95 25.17 16.36
C ALA A 112 2.16 24.64 15.57
N ARG A 113 2.00 24.40 14.27
CA ARG A 113 3.08 23.98 13.38
C ARG A 113 4.17 25.05 13.24
N VAL A 114 3.79 26.32 13.12
CA VAL A 114 4.73 27.44 13.06
C VAL A 114 5.47 27.58 14.39
N ASP A 115 4.77 27.49 15.51
CA ASP A 115 5.36 27.61 16.85
C ASP A 115 6.41 26.52 17.11
N ALA A 116 6.12 25.26 16.76
CA ALA A 116 7.08 24.16 16.86
C ALA A 116 8.32 24.39 15.98
N ALA A 117 8.13 24.84 14.74
CA ALA A 117 9.24 25.13 13.84
C ALA A 117 10.14 26.28 14.35
N LEU A 118 9.54 27.31 14.98
CA LEU A 118 10.28 28.39 15.61
C LEU A 118 11.02 27.95 16.88
N ALA A 119 10.49 26.98 17.60
CA ALA A 119 11.13 26.37 18.77
C ALA A 119 12.26 25.38 18.39
N GLY A 120 12.29 24.90 17.15
CA GLY A 120 13.21 23.86 16.70
C GLY A 120 12.75 22.44 17.05
N ASP A 121 11.46 22.27 17.33
CA ASP A 121 10.85 21.00 17.72
C ASP A 121 10.26 20.26 16.51
N ASP A 122 10.27 18.93 16.57
CA ASP A 122 9.52 18.11 15.62
C ASP A 122 8.02 18.25 15.86
N PHE A 123 7.29 18.67 14.82
CA PHE A 123 5.84 18.81 14.89
C PHE A 123 5.16 17.47 14.60
N ALA A 124 4.75 16.77 15.66
CA ALA A 124 4.10 15.47 15.61
C ALA A 124 2.56 15.51 15.75
N ASP A 125 1.95 16.70 15.80
CA ASP A 125 0.50 16.82 15.98
C ASP A 125 -0.27 16.45 14.70
N ASP A 126 -1.37 15.73 14.90
CA ASP A 126 -2.26 15.30 13.82
C ASP A 126 -3.31 16.40 13.56
N PHE A 127 -3.55 16.71 12.28
CA PHE A 127 -4.43 17.81 11.85
C PHE A 127 -5.84 17.77 12.45
N LEU A 128 -6.32 16.58 12.80
CA LEU A 128 -7.56 16.39 13.53
C LEU A 128 -7.28 15.52 14.75
N PRO A 129 -7.81 15.87 15.93
CA PRO A 129 -7.78 14.96 17.07
C PRO A 129 -8.46 13.64 16.67
N PRO A 130 -8.04 12.50 17.24
CA PRO A 130 -8.70 11.22 16.97
C PRO A 130 -10.20 11.37 17.23
N ALA A 131 -11.02 10.82 16.33
CA ALA A 131 -12.47 10.86 16.46
C ALA A 131 -12.88 10.40 17.87
N PRO A 132 -13.85 11.06 18.53
CA PRO A 132 -14.28 10.65 19.85
C PRO A 132 -14.77 9.20 19.77
N THR A 133 -14.25 8.33 20.63
CA THR A 133 -14.79 6.98 20.83
C THR A 133 -16.25 7.11 21.27
N ARG A 134 -17.17 6.60 20.44
CA ARG A 134 -18.59 6.49 20.76
C ARG A 134 -18.85 5.44 21.84
#